data_AF-A0A7K7EX82-F1
#
_entry.id   AF-A0A7K7EX82-F1
#
_cell.length_a   1.000
_cell.length_b   1.000
_cell.length_c   1.000
_cell.angle_alpha   90.00
_cell.angle_beta   90.00
_cell.angle_gamma   90.00
#
_symmetry.space_group_name_H-M   'P 1'
#
loop_
_entity.id
_entity.type
_entity.pdbx_description
1 polymer ?
#
loop_
_entity_poly.entity_id
_entity_poly.type
_entity_poly.pdbx_seq_one_letter_code
_entity_poly.pdbx_strand_id
1 'polypeptide(L)'
;LLVTPLDVIKTRLQAQSNPFSKGKCFVYSNGLMDHICVCENGDNKAWYKKPGHFKGTLDAFVKIIQIEGIKSLWSGLPPTLIMALPTTVIYFTCYDQLREALKSRLAKDDEYIPVLAGSLSRFGSVTVVSPLELIRTRMQYRSLSYNQLYTCISSKVAADGWFSLWRGWSSTVLRDVPFSAIYWYNYERFKKMLCKEVGAHEPTFFIAFTSGAAAGSIAAVVTLPFDVVKTHRQTELWESETLKIPQRDCTSTWAIMRKIVAKNGITGLFAGIIPRLFKVAPACAIMISTYEYGKSFFSHLNEKMNQRP
;
A
#
# COMPACT_ATOMS: atom_id res chain seq x y z
N LEU A 1 -0.95 10.62 6.33
CA LEU A 1 -1.11 11.33 7.62
C LEU A 1 -2.45 11.06 8.28
N LEU A 2 -3.58 11.14 7.54
CA LEU A 2 -4.92 10.92 8.12
C LEU A 2 -5.25 9.44 8.37
N VAL A 3 -4.80 8.53 7.50
CA VAL A 3 -5.16 7.10 7.58
C VAL A 3 -4.20 6.30 8.50
N THR A 4 -3.10 6.91 8.93
CA THR A 4 -2.02 6.21 9.63
C THR A 4 -2.39 5.71 11.04
N PRO A 5 -3.21 6.43 11.83
CA PRO A 5 -3.72 5.87 13.09
C PRO A 5 -4.53 4.59 12.86
N LEU A 6 -5.34 4.52 11.80
CA LEU A 6 -6.16 3.34 11.49
C LEU A 6 -5.31 2.13 11.07
N ASP A 7 -4.21 2.35 10.35
CA ASP A 7 -3.26 1.30 9.99
C ASP A 7 -2.52 0.77 11.23
N VAL A 8 -2.14 1.63 12.18
CA VAL A 8 -1.54 1.23 13.46
C VAL A 8 -2.54 0.42 14.29
N ILE A 9 -3.79 0.87 14.43
CA ILE A 9 -4.81 0.12 15.18
C ILE A 9 -5.07 -1.26 14.55
N LYS A 10 -5.17 -1.33 13.21
CA LYS A 10 -5.39 -2.59 12.48
C LYS A 10 -4.24 -3.57 12.73
N THR A 11 -3.00 -3.12 12.61
CA THR A 11 -1.82 -3.97 12.84
C THR A 11 -1.77 -4.49 14.27
N ARG A 12 -2.15 -3.70 15.28
CA ARG A 12 -2.22 -4.15 16.69
C ARG A 12 -3.37 -5.13 16.96
N LEU A 13 -4.53 -4.90 16.38
CA LEU A 13 -5.67 -5.85 16.47
C LEU A 13 -5.35 -7.20 15.80
N GLN A 14 -4.69 -7.16 14.63
CA GLN A 14 -4.29 -8.38 13.92
C GLN A 14 -3.22 -9.16 14.69
N ALA A 15 -2.26 -8.47 15.31
CA ALA A 15 -1.25 -9.09 16.19
C ALA A 15 -1.88 -9.78 17.41
N GLN A 16 -3.02 -9.31 17.91
CA GLN A 16 -3.76 -9.97 18.98
C GLN A 16 -4.48 -11.25 18.52
N SER A 17 -5.02 -11.27 17.28
CA SER A 17 -5.78 -12.43 16.76
C SER A 17 -4.92 -13.64 16.38
N ASN A 18 -3.65 -13.40 16.04
CA ASN A 18 -2.65 -14.44 15.77
C ASN A 18 -1.59 -14.44 16.88
N PRO A 19 -1.88 -15.00 18.06
CA PRO A 19 -0.89 -15.08 19.13
C PRO A 19 0.27 -15.97 18.68
N PHE A 20 1.47 -15.39 18.60
CA PHE A 20 2.69 -16.14 18.31
C PHE A 20 2.94 -17.20 19.41
N SER A 21 3.67 -18.25 19.04
CA SER A 21 4.07 -19.38 19.89
C SER A 21 4.41 -18.96 21.34
N LYS A 22 3.87 -19.69 22.32
CA LYS A 22 4.02 -19.45 23.77
C LYS A 22 5.46 -19.02 24.14
N GLY A 23 5.57 -17.93 24.91
CA GLY A 23 6.83 -17.43 25.46
C GLY A 23 7.43 -16.23 24.73
N LYS A 24 6.80 -15.64 23.71
CA LYS A 24 7.30 -14.43 23.02
C LYS A 24 6.35 -13.25 23.18
N CYS A 25 6.85 -12.10 23.62
CA CYS A 25 6.13 -10.82 23.75
C CYS A 25 6.75 -9.75 22.86
N PHE A 26 5.94 -8.84 22.33
CA PHE A 26 6.42 -7.71 21.52
C PHE A 26 6.55 -6.47 22.37
N VAL A 27 7.62 -5.72 22.17
CA VAL A 27 7.72 -4.32 22.60
C VAL A 27 7.61 -3.44 21.36
N TYR A 28 6.76 -2.44 21.45
CA TYR A 28 6.63 -1.42 20.43
C TYR A 28 7.22 -0.13 20.99
N SER A 29 8.34 0.31 20.42
CA SER A 29 8.92 1.62 20.68
C SER A 29 8.73 2.45 19.42
N ASN A 30 8.17 3.66 19.58
CA ASN A 30 7.86 4.53 18.45
C ASN A 30 7.05 3.81 17.35
N GLY A 31 6.11 2.93 17.74
CA GLY A 31 5.04 2.34 16.90
C GLY A 31 5.49 1.47 15.74
N LEU A 32 6.80 1.37 15.53
CA LEU A 32 7.44 0.27 14.86
C LEU A 32 7.52 -0.95 15.78
N MET A 33 7.52 -2.12 15.15
CA MET A 33 7.73 -3.39 15.82
C MET A 33 9.20 -3.46 16.22
N ASP A 34 9.49 -3.26 17.51
CA ASP A 34 10.82 -2.85 17.94
C ASP A 34 11.66 -4.05 18.40
N HIS A 35 11.06 -5.04 19.08
CA HIS A 35 11.73 -6.30 19.43
C HIS A 35 10.77 -7.42 19.86
N ILE A 36 11.19 -8.67 19.60
CA ILE A 36 10.58 -9.89 20.14
C ILE A 36 11.32 -10.24 21.43
N CYS A 37 10.71 -10.00 22.59
CA CYS A 37 11.18 -10.48 23.88
C CYS A 37 10.71 -11.91 24.11
N VAL A 38 11.48 -12.72 24.84
CA VAL A 38 10.94 -13.92 25.49
C VAL A 38 10.26 -13.45 26.78
N CYS A 39 8.94 -13.60 26.87
CA CYS A 39 8.23 -13.38 28.12
C CYS A 39 8.44 -14.63 28.98
N GLU A 40 9.43 -14.57 29.86
CA GLU A 40 9.58 -15.56 30.91
C GLU A 40 8.47 -15.34 31.93
N ASN A 41 7.61 -16.35 32.09
CA ASN A 41 6.54 -16.34 33.08
C ASN A 41 7.20 -16.38 34.47
N GLY A 42 7.18 -15.27 35.22
CA GLY A 42 7.25 -15.41 36.68
C GLY A 42 7.87 -14.32 37.53
N ASP A 43 8.49 -13.25 37.00
CA ASP A 43 9.10 -12.25 37.89
C ASP A 43 8.59 -10.81 37.71
N ASN A 44 8.34 -10.18 38.86
CA ASN A 44 7.50 -9.00 39.11
C ASN A 44 8.08 -7.65 38.61
N LYS A 45 8.90 -7.67 37.56
CA LYS A 45 9.42 -6.48 36.88
C LYS A 45 9.30 -6.63 35.36
N ALA A 46 8.07 -6.77 34.87
CA ALA A 46 7.82 -6.60 33.45
C ALA A 46 8.04 -5.12 33.08
N TRP A 47 9.21 -4.78 32.53
CA TRP A 47 9.49 -3.46 31.91
C TRP A 47 8.41 -3.11 30.88
N TYR A 48 7.81 -4.13 30.25
CA TYR A 48 6.75 -3.97 29.27
C TYR A 48 5.38 -4.44 29.80
N LYS A 49 4.42 -3.51 29.93
CA LYS A 49 3.00 -3.87 30.15
C LYS A 49 2.43 -4.41 28.85
N LYS A 50 2.16 -5.72 28.81
CA LYS A 50 1.41 -6.36 27.71
C LYS A 50 0.12 -5.55 27.46
N PRO A 51 -0.14 -5.06 26.23
CA PRO A 51 -1.39 -4.38 25.95
C PRO A 51 -2.52 -5.36 26.25
N GLY A 52 -3.44 -4.95 27.13
CA GLY A 52 -4.59 -5.76 27.51
C GLY A 52 -5.43 -6.11 26.28
N HIS A 53 -6.21 -7.18 26.37
CA HIS A 53 -7.10 -7.64 25.31
C HIS A 53 -7.95 -6.47 24.76
N PHE A 54 -7.78 -6.14 23.49
CA PHE A 54 -8.62 -5.18 22.79
C PHE A 54 -9.97 -5.84 22.49
N LYS A 55 -11.07 -5.22 22.91
CA LYS A 55 -12.44 -5.69 22.62
C LYS A 55 -12.97 -5.17 21.27
N GLY A 56 -12.29 -4.19 20.67
CA GLY A 56 -12.63 -3.62 19.37
C GLY A 56 -11.72 -2.46 18.96
N THR A 57 -11.99 -1.85 17.81
CA THR A 57 -11.17 -0.76 17.22
C THR A 57 -11.15 0.51 18.07
N LEU A 58 -12.28 0.88 18.67
CA LEU A 58 -12.38 2.06 19.54
C LEU A 58 -11.68 1.84 20.89
N ASP A 59 -11.83 0.64 21.46
CA ASP A 59 -11.15 0.25 22.70
C ASP A 59 -9.62 0.18 22.51
N ALA A 60 -9.17 -0.32 21.36
CA ALA A 60 -7.76 -0.28 20.99
C ALA A 60 -7.25 1.17 20.82
N PHE A 61 -8.01 2.04 20.16
CA PHE A 61 -7.63 3.43 19.98
C PHE A 61 -7.44 4.16 21.32
N VAL A 62 -8.41 4.04 22.23
CA VAL A 62 -8.36 4.68 23.55
C VAL A 62 -7.20 4.13 24.39
N LYS A 63 -7.04 2.79 24.44
CA LYS A 63 -5.95 2.16 25.19
C LYS A 63 -4.57 2.51 24.66
N ILE A 64 -4.38 2.58 23.34
CA ILE A 64 -3.09 2.97 22.73
C ILE A 64 -2.73 4.40 23.10
N ILE A 65 -3.69 5.33 23.03
CA ILE A 65 -3.46 6.73 23.42
C ILE A 65 -3.12 6.84 24.90
N GLN A 66 -3.81 6.09 25.78
CA GLN A 66 -3.57 6.13 27.23
C GLN A 66 -2.25 5.49 27.65
N ILE A 67 -1.78 4.44 26.95
CA ILE A 67 -0.59 3.68 27.34
C ILE A 67 0.68 4.22 26.68
N GLU A 68 0.62 4.57 25.39
CA GLU A 68 1.80 4.93 24.58
C GLU A 68 1.82 6.43 24.19
N GLY A 69 0.73 7.16 24.44
CA GLY A 69 0.58 8.58 24.09
C GLY A 69 0.13 8.83 22.64
N ILE A 70 -0.40 10.02 22.36
CA ILE A 70 -0.99 10.37 21.05
C ILE A 70 0.01 10.25 19.88
N LYS A 71 1.30 10.56 20.13
CA LYS A 71 2.37 10.48 19.12
C LYS A 71 2.63 9.05 18.66
N SER A 72 2.25 8.04 19.45
CA SER A 72 2.39 6.64 19.07
C SER A 72 1.57 6.29 17.81
N LEU A 73 0.44 6.97 17.57
CA LEU A 73 -0.41 6.73 16.40
C LEU A 73 0.25 7.07 15.05
N TRP A 74 1.32 7.87 15.07
CA TRP A 74 2.12 8.22 13.89
C TRP A 74 3.51 7.62 13.91
N SER A 75 3.79 6.77 14.88
CA SER A 75 5.13 6.25 15.07
C SER A 75 5.32 5.04 14.14
N GLY A 76 6.26 5.16 13.19
CA GLY A 76 6.35 4.37 11.95
C GLY A 76 5.97 5.11 10.65
N LEU A 77 5.42 6.32 10.74
CA LEU A 77 5.14 7.21 9.62
C LEU A 77 6.42 7.74 8.91
N PRO A 78 7.51 8.13 9.59
CA PRO A 78 8.66 8.75 8.92
C PRO A 78 9.35 7.84 7.88
N PRO A 79 9.69 6.56 8.19
CA PRO A 79 10.23 5.65 7.17
C PRO A 79 9.20 5.36 6.06
N THR A 80 7.92 5.37 6.43
CA THR A 80 6.83 5.17 5.49
C THR A 80 6.74 6.28 4.45
N LEU A 81 6.85 7.53 4.89
CA LEU A 81 6.80 8.72 4.04
C LEU A 81 8.06 8.85 3.18
N ILE A 82 9.25 8.65 3.76
CA ILE A 82 10.53 8.72 3.03
C ILE A 82 10.53 7.79 1.82
N MET A 83 9.84 6.65 1.89
CA MET A 83 9.74 5.70 0.77
C MET A 83 8.48 5.89 -0.10
N ALA A 84 7.37 6.35 0.48
CA ALA A 84 6.14 6.59 -0.27
C ALA A 84 6.26 7.78 -1.23
N LEU A 85 6.95 8.84 -0.80
CA LEU A 85 7.09 10.08 -1.58
C LEU A 85 7.82 9.84 -2.93
N PRO A 86 9.01 9.21 -2.98
CA PRO A 86 9.66 8.91 -4.26
C PRO A 86 8.78 8.07 -5.18
N THR A 87 8.07 7.08 -4.60
CA THR A 87 7.19 6.19 -5.37
C THR A 87 6.06 6.97 -6.06
N THR A 88 5.40 7.87 -5.33
CA THR A 88 4.33 8.70 -5.90
C THR A 88 4.85 9.70 -6.91
N VAL A 89 6.01 10.31 -6.66
CA VAL A 89 6.64 11.27 -7.58
C VAL A 89 7.00 10.58 -8.89
N ILE A 90 7.72 9.47 -8.84
CA ILE A 90 8.09 8.69 -10.03
C ILE A 90 6.84 8.26 -10.79
N TYR A 91 5.80 7.78 -10.09
CA TYR A 91 4.56 7.36 -10.72
C TYR A 91 3.87 8.48 -11.51
N PHE A 92 3.65 9.64 -10.88
CA PHE A 92 2.94 10.75 -11.51
C PHE A 92 3.77 11.41 -12.62
N THR A 93 5.08 11.58 -12.41
CA THR A 93 5.97 12.11 -13.46
C THR A 93 6.02 11.18 -14.68
N CYS A 94 6.18 9.87 -14.47
CA CYS A 94 6.13 8.91 -15.58
C CYS A 94 4.76 8.89 -16.25
N TYR A 95 3.68 8.99 -15.48
CA TYR A 95 2.33 9.07 -16.04
C TYR A 95 2.15 10.28 -16.96
N ASP A 96 2.58 11.47 -16.54
CA ASP A 96 2.46 12.69 -17.36
C ASP A 96 3.29 12.60 -18.63
N GLN A 97 4.56 12.20 -18.54
CA GLN A 97 5.42 12.05 -19.72
C GLN A 97 4.87 11.01 -20.71
N LEU A 98 4.40 9.87 -20.21
CA LEU A 98 3.81 8.83 -21.05
C LEU A 98 2.48 9.28 -21.66
N ARG A 99 1.66 10.00 -20.90
CA ARG A 99 0.38 10.53 -21.39
C ARG A 99 0.59 11.55 -22.50
N GLU A 100 1.55 12.47 -22.37
CA GLU A 100 1.88 13.45 -23.40
C GLU A 100 2.49 12.79 -24.65
N ALA A 101 3.40 11.84 -24.46
CA ALA A 101 3.98 11.05 -25.55
C ALA A 101 2.92 10.24 -26.31
N LEU A 102 1.96 9.63 -25.61
CA LEU A 102 0.88 8.87 -26.23
C LEU A 102 -0.14 9.77 -26.90
N LYS A 103 -0.48 10.93 -26.32
CA LYS A 103 -1.38 11.92 -26.95
C LYS A 103 -0.80 12.48 -28.25
N SER A 104 0.50 12.78 -28.28
CA SER A 104 1.16 13.29 -29.50
C SER A 104 1.25 12.25 -30.62
N ARG A 105 1.29 10.96 -30.28
CA ARG A 105 1.41 9.85 -31.25
C ARG A 105 0.08 9.24 -31.68
N LEU A 106 -0.91 9.23 -30.80
CA LEU A 106 -2.18 8.52 -30.98
C LEU A 106 -3.35 9.50 -30.83
N ALA A 107 -3.57 10.33 -31.85
CA ALA A 107 -4.51 11.45 -31.81
C ALA A 107 -6.02 11.07 -31.76
N LYS A 108 -6.39 9.78 -31.73
CA LYS A 108 -7.79 9.34 -31.95
C LYS A 108 -8.50 8.63 -30.79
N ASP A 109 -7.80 8.15 -29.76
CA ASP A 109 -8.38 7.32 -28.68
C ASP A 109 -8.22 7.92 -27.28
N ASP A 110 -8.94 9.01 -26.99
CA ASP A 110 -8.81 9.79 -25.75
C ASP A 110 -9.25 9.04 -24.47
N GLU A 111 -10.00 7.92 -24.58
CA GLU A 111 -10.45 7.11 -23.42
C GLU A 111 -9.43 6.03 -23.02
N TYR A 112 -8.64 5.49 -23.97
CA TYR A 112 -7.67 4.42 -23.70
C TYR A 112 -6.28 4.94 -23.33
N ILE A 113 -5.92 6.14 -23.77
CA ILE A 113 -4.61 6.76 -23.49
C ILE A 113 -4.32 6.85 -21.98
N PRO A 114 -5.24 7.34 -21.12
CA PRO A 114 -4.99 7.39 -19.67
C PRO A 114 -4.81 6.01 -19.04
N VAL A 115 -5.50 4.99 -19.56
CA VAL A 115 -5.40 3.60 -19.06
C VAL A 115 -4.03 3.01 -19.39
N LEU A 116 -3.59 3.16 -20.64
CA LEU A 116 -2.27 2.67 -21.09
C LEU A 116 -1.14 3.43 -20.39
N ALA A 117 -1.20 4.76 -20.36
CA ALA A 117 -0.22 5.59 -19.65
C ALA A 117 -0.17 5.23 -18.16
N GLY A 118 -1.33 5.08 -17.51
CA GLY A 118 -1.46 4.74 -16.09
C GLY A 118 -0.95 3.34 -15.75
N SER A 119 -1.13 2.38 -16.66
CA SER A 119 -0.67 0.99 -16.49
C SER A 119 0.84 0.89 -16.68
N LEU A 120 1.37 1.52 -17.74
CA LEU A 120 2.79 1.46 -18.08
C LEU A 120 3.64 2.25 -17.09
N SER A 121 3.17 3.41 -16.63
CA SER A 121 3.80 4.17 -15.54
C SER A 121 3.79 3.39 -14.23
N ARG A 122 2.71 2.66 -13.93
CA ARG A 122 2.64 1.82 -12.72
C ARG A 122 3.63 0.67 -12.80
N PHE A 123 3.73 0.01 -13.96
CA PHE A 123 4.71 -1.05 -14.18
C PHE A 123 6.16 -0.56 -13.99
N GLY A 124 6.51 0.59 -14.59
CA GLY A 124 7.83 1.20 -14.46
C GLY A 124 8.15 1.60 -13.01
N SER A 125 7.25 2.34 -12.36
CA SER A 125 7.44 2.79 -10.98
C SER A 125 7.59 1.62 -10.00
N VAL A 126 6.75 0.59 -10.10
CA VAL A 126 6.85 -0.62 -9.26
C VAL A 126 8.20 -1.31 -9.47
N THR A 127 8.71 -1.38 -10.70
CA THR A 127 9.99 -2.03 -10.99
C THR A 127 11.17 -1.31 -10.36
N VAL A 128 11.19 0.03 -10.39
CA VAL A 128 12.23 0.86 -9.76
C VAL A 128 12.15 0.81 -8.23
N VAL A 129 10.93 0.78 -7.68
CA VAL A 129 10.70 0.87 -6.24
C VAL A 129 10.78 -0.49 -5.53
N SER A 130 10.63 -1.60 -6.26
CA SER A 130 10.60 -2.96 -5.68
C SER A 130 11.75 -3.29 -4.72
N PRO A 131 13.02 -2.95 -5.02
CA PRO A 131 14.11 -3.16 -4.08
C PRO A 131 13.92 -2.39 -2.76
N LEU A 132 13.47 -1.14 -2.82
CA LEU A 132 13.20 -0.32 -1.65
C LEU A 132 12.04 -0.87 -0.82
N GLU A 133 10.99 -1.35 -1.48
CA GLU A 133 9.87 -2.04 -0.83
C GLU A 133 10.32 -3.33 -0.11
N LEU A 134 11.24 -4.10 -0.70
CA LEU A 134 11.79 -5.28 -0.05
C LEU A 134 12.57 -4.92 1.22
N ILE A 135 13.44 -3.91 1.15
CA ILE A 135 14.21 -3.41 2.29
C ILE A 135 13.26 -2.97 3.40
N ARG A 136 12.24 -2.19 3.04
CA ARG A 136 11.20 -1.71 3.95
C ARG A 136 10.47 -2.83 4.65
N THR A 137 9.95 -3.79 3.88
CA THR A 137 9.16 -4.90 4.42
C THR A 137 10.00 -5.76 5.35
N ARG A 138 11.30 -5.94 5.07
CA ARG A 138 12.23 -6.59 6.00
C ARG A 138 12.48 -5.80 7.26
N MET A 139 12.68 -4.48 7.18
CA MET A 139 12.83 -3.63 8.37
C MET A 139 11.57 -3.58 9.24
N GLN A 140 10.39 -3.62 8.61
CA GLN A 140 9.11 -3.64 9.31
C GLN A 140 8.85 -5.00 9.98
N TYR A 141 9.43 -6.08 9.43
CA TYR A 141 9.24 -7.44 9.94
C TYR A 141 10.32 -7.85 10.96
N ARG A 142 11.58 -7.50 10.71
CA ARG A 142 12.71 -7.71 11.63
C ARG A 142 13.27 -6.35 11.99
N SER A 143 13.33 -6.04 13.28
CA SER A 143 14.08 -4.91 13.80
C SER A 143 15.58 -5.16 13.67
N LEU A 144 16.07 -5.11 12.44
CA LEU A 144 17.50 -5.17 12.14
C LEU A 144 18.06 -3.76 12.25
N SER A 145 19.20 -3.63 12.94
CA SER A 145 20.01 -2.42 12.83
C SER A 145 20.42 -2.22 11.37
N TYR A 146 20.62 -0.97 10.92
CA TYR A 146 21.01 -0.66 9.53
C TYR A 146 22.21 -1.48 9.06
N ASN A 147 23.19 -1.71 9.93
CA ASN A 147 24.37 -2.53 9.63
C ASN A 147 24.01 -4.00 9.41
N GLN A 148 23.14 -4.57 10.25
CA GLN A 148 22.69 -5.96 10.13
C GLN A 148 21.82 -6.17 8.88
N LEU A 149 21.01 -5.16 8.52
CA LEU A 149 20.23 -5.16 7.29
C LEU A 149 21.13 -5.15 6.06
N TYR A 150 22.16 -4.29 6.05
CA TYR A 150 23.14 -4.24 4.98
C TYR A 150 23.88 -5.57 4.82
N THR A 151 24.37 -6.17 5.91
CA THR A 151 25.01 -7.48 5.87
C THR A 151 24.06 -8.58 5.38
N CYS A 152 22.79 -8.55 5.77
CA CYS A 152 21.76 -9.49 5.33
C CYS A 152 21.44 -9.34 3.83
N ILE A 153 21.35 -8.11 3.33
CA ILE A 153 21.12 -7.85 1.90
C ILE A 153 22.35 -8.23 1.08
N SER A 154 23.54 -7.82 1.54
CA SER A 154 24.81 -8.13 0.86
C SER A 154 25.04 -9.64 0.76
N SER A 155 24.84 -10.38 1.86
CA SER A 155 24.93 -11.85 1.83
C SER A 155 23.87 -12.51 0.94
N LYS A 156 22.64 -11.98 0.91
CA LYS A 156 21.59 -12.45 -0.02
C LYS A 156 21.92 -12.16 -1.49
N VAL A 157 22.50 -11.01 -1.79
CA VAL A 157 22.92 -10.64 -3.15
C VAL A 157 24.13 -11.46 -3.58
N ALA A 158 25.06 -11.76 -2.66
CA ALA A 158 26.18 -12.66 -2.94
C ALA A 158 25.75 -14.11 -3.19
N ALA A 159 24.70 -14.59 -2.51
CA ALA A 159 24.21 -15.96 -2.65
C ALA A 159 23.22 -16.16 -3.82
N ASP A 160 22.19 -15.32 -3.93
CA ASP A 160 21.09 -15.47 -4.90
C ASP A 160 21.23 -14.52 -6.11
N GLY A 161 22.24 -13.66 -6.13
CA GLY A 161 22.43 -12.60 -7.11
C GLY A 161 21.57 -11.34 -6.87
N TRP A 162 21.83 -10.30 -7.65
CA TRP A 162 21.12 -9.02 -7.59
C TRP A 162 19.60 -9.10 -7.86
N PHE A 163 19.14 -10.05 -8.69
CA PHE A 163 17.71 -10.27 -8.96
C PHE A 163 16.91 -10.70 -7.71
N SER A 164 17.59 -11.17 -6.65
CA SER A 164 16.96 -11.48 -5.36
C SER A 164 16.23 -10.27 -4.75
N LEU A 165 16.65 -9.03 -5.08
CA LEU A 165 16.00 -7.80 -4.63
C LEU A 165 14.60 -7.60 -5.22
N TRP A 166 14.29 -8.23 -6.36
CA TRP A 166 12.95 -8.21 -6.99
C TRP A 166 12.08 -9.39 -6.57
N ARG A 167 12.46 -10.15 -5.54
CA ARG A 167 11.65 -11.25 -5.02
C ARG A 167 10.33 -10.72 -4.49
N GLY A 168 9.23 -11.04 -5.18
CA GLY A 168 7.88 -10.55 -4.88
C GLY A 168 7.36 -9.46 -5.84
N TRP A 169 8.21 -8.95 -6.75
CA TRP A 169 7.85 -7.98 -7.78
C TRP A 169 6.62 -8.40 -8.58
N SER A 170 6.57 -9.65 -9.06
CA SER A 170 5.44 -10.16 -9.84
C SER A 170 4.11 -10.10 -9.10
N SER A 171 4.12 -10.35 -7.79
CA SER A 171 2.93 -10.25 -6.94
C SER A 171 2.48 -8.78 -6.75
N THR A 172 3.42 -7.84 -6.68
CA THR A 172 3.11 -6.41 -6.64
C THR A 172 2.58 -5.91 -7.98
N VAL A 173 3.21 -6.25 -9.10
CA VAL A 173 2.75 -5.88 -10.45
C VAL A 173 1.35 -6.41 -10.72
N LEU A 174 1.08 -7.67 -10.39
CA LEU A 174 -0.23 -8.31 -10.62
C LEU A 174 -1.37 -7.62 -9.87
N ARG A 175 -1.08 -6.95 -8.76
CA ARG A 175 -2.06 -6.16 -8.01
C ARG A 175 -2.16 -4.74 -8.53
N ASP A 176 -1.02 -4.08 -8.66
CA ASP A 176 -0.93 -2.64 -8.83
C ASP A 176 -1.30 -2.21 -10.26
N VAL A 177 -0.90 -2.98 -11.28
CA VAL A 177 -1.18 -2.65 -12.69
C VAL A 177 -2.68 -2.76 -13.00
N PRO A 178 -3.39 -3.87 -12.67
CA PRO A 178 -4.84 -3.94 -12.87
C PRO A 178 -5.59 -2.86 -12.07
N PHE A 179 -5.14 -2.57 -10.84
CA PHE A 179 -5.72 -1.50 -10.05
C PHE A 179 -5.60 -0.15 -10.76
N SER A 180 -4.41 0.21 -11.23
CA SER A 180 -4.18 1.47 -11.97
C SER A 180 -4.98 1.55 -13.26
N ALA A 181 -5.07 0.45 -14.03
CA ALA A 181 -5.84 0.41 -15.27
C ALA A 181 -7.32 0.73 -15.03
N ILE A 182 -7.95 0.02 -14.08
CA ILE A 182 -9.36 0.19 -13.74
C ILE A 182 -9.60 1.57 -13.12
N TYR A 183 -8.67 2.02 -12.27
CA TYR A 183 -8.74 3.34 -11.63
C TYR A 183 -8.78 4.47 -12.66
N TRP A 184 -7.81 4.54 -13.57
CA TRP A 184 -7.73 5.62 -14.56
C TRP A 184 -8.87 5.58 -15.58
N TYR A 185 -9.31 4.38 -15.97
CA TYR A 185 -10.48 4.23 -16.83
C TYR A 185 -11.74 4.85 -16.21
N ASN A 186 -12.06 4.46 -14.97
CA ASN A 186 -13.25 4.96 -14.26
C ASN A 186 -13.10 6.44 -13.90
N TYR A 187 -11.91 6.88 -13.50
CA TYR A 187 -11.64 8.26 -13.15
C TYR A 187 -11.89 9.20 -14.34
N GLU A 188 -11.33 8.89 -15.52
CA GLU A 188 -11.52 9.73 -16.71
C GLU A 188 -13.00 9.80 -17.12
N ARG A 189 -13.71 8.67 -17.02
CA ARG A 189 -15.14 8.60 -17.35
C ARG A 189 -16.00 9.42 -16.38
N PHE A 190 -15.79 9.27 -15.07
CA PHE A 190 -16.52 10.05 -14.07
C PHE A 190 -16.18 11.53 -14.11
N LYS A 191 -14.91 11.87 -14.33
CA LYS A 191 -14.45 13.24 -14.50
C LYS A 191 -15.14 13.90 -15.71
N LYS A 192 -15.16 13.25 -16.88
CA LYS A 192 -15.84 13.75 -18.09
C LYS A 192 -17.33 13.96 -17.87
N MET A 193 -17.99 13.01 -17.19
CA MET A 193 -19.42 13.10 -16.87
C MET A 193 -19.72 14.30 -15.96
N LEU A 194 -19.01 14.42 -14.84
CA LEU A 194 -19.23 15.49 -13.84
C LEU A 194 -18.83 16.88 -14.37
N CYS A 195 -17.73 16.99 -15.13
CA CYS A 195 -17.35 18.25 -15.79
C CYS A 195 -18.42 18.71 -16.78
N LYS A 196 -19.05 17.79 -17.52
CA LYS A 196 -20.12 18.10 -18.47
C LYS A 196 -21.39 18.60 -17.76
N GLU A 197 -21.75 18.01 -16.61
CA GLU A 197 -22.92 18.45 -15.83
C GLU A 197 -22.73 19.83 -15.21
N VAL A 198 -21.52 20.14 -14.72
CA VAL A 198 -21.21 21.44 -14.09
C VAL A 198 -20.85 22.52 -15.13
N GLY A 199 -20.63 22.14 -16.40
CA GLY A 199 -20.18 23.05 -17.45
C GLY A 199 -18.75 23.55 -17.27
N ALA A 200 -17.93 22.84 -16.49
CA ALA A 200 -16.56 23.21 -16.19
C ALA A 200 -15.58 22.61 -17.21
N HIS A 201 -14.70 23.44 -17.78
CA HIS A 201 -13.64 22.99 -18.70
C HIS A 201 -12.49 22.26 -17.97
N GLU A 202 -12.28 22.57 -16.69
CA GLU A 202 -11.29 21.92 -15.83
C GLU A 202 -11.94 21.23 -14.61
N PRO A 203 -11.37 20.11 -14.13
CA PRO A 203 -11.89 19.44 -12.95
C PRO A 203 -11.64 20.28 -11.69
N THR A 204 -12.71 20.75 -11.06
CA THR A 204 -12.64 21.37 -9.72
C THR A 204 -12.17 20.33 -8.69
N PHE A 205 -11.59 20.79 -7.57
CA PHE A 205 -11.18 19.92 -6.46
C PHE A 205 -12.26 18.90 -6.05
N PHE A 206 -13.53 19.33 -5.95
CA PHE A 206 -14.65 18.45 -5.59
C PHE A 206 -14.97 17.40 -6.68
N ILE A 207 -14.86 17.77 -7.95
CA ILE A 207 -15.05 16.83 -9.08
C ILE A 207 -13.94 15.78 -9.05
N ALA A 208 -12.68 16.20 -8.89
CA ALA A 208 -11.55 15.29 -8.78
C ALA A 208 -11.66 14.38 -7.54
N PHE A 209 -12.09 14.93 -6.40
CA PHE A 209 -12.26 14.19 -5.15
C PHE A 209 -13.33 13.10 -5.26
N THR A 210 -14.52 13.44 -5.76
CA THR A 210 -15.66 12.51 -5.88
C THR A 210 -15.41 11.44 -6.95
N SER A 211 -14.92 11.84 -8.13
CA SER A 211 -14.54 10.90 -9.19
C SER A 211 -13.40 9.98 -8.76
N GLY A 212 -12.39 10.50 -8.03
CA GLY A 212 -11.30 9.72 -7.45
C GLY A 212 -11.77 8.71 -6.41
N ALA A 213 -12.68 9.11 -5.52
CA ALA A 213 -13.28 8.22 -4.52
C ALA A 213 -14.07 7.08 -5.16
N ALA A 214 -14.91 7.39 -6.15
CA ALA A 214 -15.73 6.42 -6.86
C ALA A 214 -14.88 5.44 -7.69
N ALA A 215 -13.94 5.97 -8.48
CA ALA A 215 -13.02 5.17 -9.27
C ALA A 215 -12.14 4.27 -8.40
N GLY A 216 -11.60 4.80 -7.29
CA GLY A 216 -10.81 4.05 -6.32
C GLY A 216 -11.60 2.93 -5.65
N SER A 217 -12.88 3.16 -5.35
CA SER A 217 -13.77 2.16 -4.77
C SER A 217 -14.02 1.01 -5.74
N ILE A 218 -14.38 1.31 -7.00
CA ILE A 218 -14.61 0.28 -8.03
C ILE A 218 -13.34 -0.52 -8.27
N ALA A 219 -12.20 0.15 -8.43
CA ALA A 219 -10.91 -0.51 -8.60
C ALA A 219 -10.57 -1.41 -7.41
N ALA A 220 -10.86 -0.97 -6.18
CA ALA A 220 -10.64 -1.76 -4.97
C ALA A 220 -11.53 -3.01 -4.88
N VAL A 221 -12.79 -2.95 -5.36
CA VAL A 221 -13.66 -4.13 -5.40
C VAL A 221 -13.16 -5.14 -6.43
N VAL A 222 -12.89 -4.68 -7.66
CA VAL A 222 -12.51 -5.56 -8.77
C VAL A 222 -11.16 -6.23 -8.51
N THR A 223 -10.22 -5.53 -7.87
CA THR A 223 -8.89 -6.08 -7.60
C THR A 223 -8.77 -6.81 -6.27
N LEU A 224 -9.87 -6.97 -5.51
CA LEU A 224 -9.84 -7.66 -4.20
C LEU A 224 -9.39 -9.12 -4.25
N PRO A 225 -9.76 -9.91 -5.26
CA PRO A 225 -9.25 -11.28 -5.38
C PRO A 225 -7.71 -11.32 -5.48
N PHE A 226 -7.08 -10.36 -6.17
CA PHE A 226 -5.62 -10.30 -6.31
C PHE A 226 -4.93 -9.91 -4.99
N ASP A 227 -5.53 -9.02 -4.21
CA ASP A 227 -5.07 -8.66 -2.86
C ASP A 227 -5.10 -9.88 -1.93
N VAL A 228 -6.17 -10.67 -1.99
CA VAL A 228 -6.33 -11.88 -1.17
C VAL A 228 -5.28 -12.92 -1.56
N VAL A 229 -5.03 -13.15 -2.85
CA VAL A 229 -3.98 -14.11 -3.28
C VAL A 229 -2.60 -13.64 -2.85
N LYS A 230 -2.28 -12.35 -2.97
CA LYS A 230 -1.00 -11.81 -2.52
C LYS A 230 -0.79 -12.00 -1.03
N THR A 231 -1.78 -11.65 -0.22
CA THR A 231 -1.71 -11.78 1.24
C THR A 231 -1.56 -13.23 1.66
N HIS A 232 -2.31 -14.16 1.05
CA HIS A 232 -2.19 -15.59 1.31
C HIS A 232 -0.80 -16.13 0.95
N ARG A 233 -0.25 -15.74 -0.21
CA ARG A 233 1.10 -16.12 -0.63
C ARG A 233 2.16 -15.57 0.33
N GLN A 234 1.95 -14.35 0.82
CA GLN A 234 2.85 -13.77 1.81
C GLN A 234 2.80 -14.57 3.12
N THR A 235 1.61 -14.93 3.62
CA THR A 235 1.40 -15.82 4.77
C THR A 235 2.09 -17.18 4.62
N GLU A 236 1.94 -17.86 3.48
CA GLU A 236 2.60 -19.15 3.25
C GLU A 236 4.14 -19.01 3.22
N LEU A 237 4.68 -17.92 2.65
CA LEU A 237 6.11 -17.63 2.72
C LEU A 237 6.59 -17.40 4.16
N TRP A 238 5.80 -16.68 4.97
CA TRP A 238 6.10 -16.44 6.38
C TRP A 238 6.18 -17.75 7.18
N GLU A 239 5.23 -18.65 6.97
CA GLU A 239 5.18 -19.96 7.65
C GLU A 239 6.37 -20.84 7.26
N SER A 240 6.74 -20.86 5.98
CA SER A 240 7.89 -21.64 5.50
C SER A 240 9.23 -21.12 6.07
N GLU A 241 9.43 -19.79 6.13
CA GLU A 241 10.65 -19.21 6.71
C GLU A 241 10.76 -19.44 8.23
N THR A 242 9.65 -19.44 8.95
CA THR A 242 9.64 -19.61 10.41
C THR A 242 9.75 -21.07 10.85
N LEU A 243 9.14 -22.00 10.11
CA LEU A 243 9.12 -23.43 10.44
C LEU A 243 10.24 -24.23 9.75
N LYS A 244 11.10 -23.60 8.94
CA LYS A 244 12.16 -24.25 8.13
C LYS A 244 11.64 -25.43 7.28
N ILE A 245 10.36 -25.39 6.89
CA ILE A 245 9.75 -26.42 6.05
C ILE A 245 10.27 -26.21 4.62
N PRO A 246 10.70 -27.27 3.90
CA PRO A 246 11.17 -27.15 2.52
C PRO A 246 10.13 -26.42 1.68
N GLN A 247 10.56 -25.40 0.92
CA GLN A 247 9.71 -24.67 -0.01
C GLN A 247 9.07 -25.66 -0.99
N ARG A 248 7.81 -26.03 -0.77
CA ARG A 248 7.03 -26.73 -1.79
C ARG A 248 6.58 -25.69 -2.80
N ASP A 249 7.21 -25.79 -3.97
CA ASP A 249 6.93 -25.24 -5.29
C ASP A 249 5.95 -24.07 -5.45
N CYS A 250 6.36 -23.16 -6.33
CA CYS A 250 5.59 -22.09 -6.93
C CYS A 250 4.17 -22.51 -7.33
N THR A 251 3.23 -22.47 -6.38
CA THR A 251 1.82 -22.61 -6.68
C THR A 251 1.41 -21.40 -7.51
N SER A 252 0.93 -21.67 -8.73
CA SER A 252 0.37 -20.64 -9.60
C SER A 252 -0.65 -19.82 -8.81
N THR A 253 -0.67 -18.49 -9.01
CA THR A 253 -1.68 -17.57 -8.44
C THR A 253 -3.09 -18.14 -8.58
N TRP A 254 -3.36 -18.78 -9.72
CA TRP A 254 -4.62 -19.42 -10.03
C TRP A 254 -4.92 -20.66 -9.17
N ALA A 255 -3.90 -21.44 -8.82
CA ALA A 255 -4.04 -22.58 -7.92
C ALA A 255 -4.38 -22.13 -6.49
N ILE A 256 -3.76 -21.04 -6.01
CA ILE A 256 -4.09 -20.44 -4.72
C ILE A 256 -5.53 -19.92 -4.73
N MET A 257 -5.93 -19.21 -5.79
CA MET A 257 -7.30 -18.70 -5.93
C MET A 257 -8.33 -19.84 -5.89
N ARG A 258 -8.10 -20.94 -6.63
CA ARG A 258 -8.97 -22.13 -6.59
C ARG A 258 -9.02 -22.78 -5.21
N LYS A 259 -7.88 -22.89 -4.52
CA LYS A 259 -7.80 -23.44 -3.16
C LYS A 259 -8.61 -22.62 -2.15
N ILE A 260 -8.59 -21.29 -2.28
CA ILE A 260 -9.38 -20.39 -1.43
C ILE A 260 -10.87 -20.55 -1.70
N VAL A 261 -11.27 -20.59 -2.98
CA VAL A 261 -12.67 -20.78 -3.37
C VAL A 261 -13.20 -22.14 -2.91
N ALA A 262 -12.39 -23.21 -3.02
CA ALA A 262 -12.78 -24.54 -2.56
C ALA A 262 -12.96 -24.61 -1.03
N LYS A 263 -12.19 -23.83 -0.25
CA LYS A 263 -12.23 -23.86 1.22
C LYS A 263 -13.26 -22.92 1.84
N ASN A 264 -13.34 -21.68 1.33
CA ASN A 264 -14.12 -20.59 1.92
C ASN A 264 -15.21 -20.06 0.99
N GLY A 265 -15.41 -20.65 -0.19
CA GLY A 265 -16.29 -20.13 -1.23
C GLY A 265 -15.80 -18.82 -1.85
N ILE A 266 -16.65 -18.23 -2.70
CA ILE A 266 -16.37 -16.95 -3.40
C ILE A 266 -16.27 -15.79 -2.40
N THR A 267 -17.01 -15.85 -1.29
CA THR A 267 -16.96 -14.85 -0.21
C THR A 267 -15.56 -14.74 0.41
N GLY A 268 -14.77 -15.83 0.39
CA GLY A 268 -13.37 -15.82 0.81
C GLY A 268 -12.48 -14.90 -0.03
N LEU A 269 -12.78 -14.69 -1.32
CA LEU A 269 -12.04 -13.76 -2.19
C LEU A 269 -12.38 -12.29 -1.94
N PHE A 270 -13.51 -12.02 -1.29
CA PHE A 270 -13.96 -10.66 -0.95
C PHE A 270 -13.87 -10.36 0.56
N ALA A 271 -13.23 -11.24 1.32
CA ALA A 271 -12.99 -11.04 2.74
C ALA A 271 -12.14 -9.78 2.98
N GLY A 272 -12.69 -8.82 3.74
CA GLY A 272 -12.01 -7.55 4.03
C GLY A 272 -12.30 -6.41 3.05
N ILE A 273 -13.35 -6.50 2.23
CA ILE A 273 -13.77 -5.40 1.34
C ILE A 273 -14.06 -4.10 2.08
N ILE A 274 -14.75 -4.16 3.23
CA ILE A 274 -15.12 -2.99 4.05
C ILE A 274 -13.87 -2.21 4.49
N PRO A 275 -12.91 -2.80 5.24
CA PRO A 275 -11.72 -2.07 5.65
C PRO A 275 -10.85 -1.62 4.48
N ARG A 276 -10.91 -2.31 3.33
CA ARG A 276 -10.22 -1.86 2.12
C ARG A 276 -10.86 -0.58 1.55
N LEU A 277 -12.18 -0.54 1.41
CA LEU A 277 -12.90 0.63 0.88
C LEU A 277 -12.69 1.87 1.76
N PHE A 278 -12.79 1.71 3.08
CA PHE A 278 -12.52 2.80 4.04
C PHE A 278 -11.11 3.37 3.94
N LYS A 279 -10.14 2.56 3.50
CA LYS A 279 -8.75 3.00 3.29
C LYS A 279 -8.52 3.59 1.91
N VAL A 280 -8.96 2.90 0.86
CA VAL A 280 -8.62 3.23 -0.53
C VAL A 280 -9.41 4.43 -1.01
N ALA A 281 -10.71 4.53 -0.71
CA ALA A 281 -11.54 5.61 -1.24
C ALA A 281 -11.06 6.99 -0.80
N PRO A 282 -10.79 7.26 0.50
CA PRO A 282 -10.26 8.56 0.92
C PRO A 282 -8.82 8.81 0.42
N ALA A 283 -7.99 7.77 0.38
CA ALA A 283 -6.61 7.89 -0.08
C ALA A 283 -6.54 8.30 -1.57
N CYS A 284 -7.31 7.64 -2.43
CA CYS A 284 -7.40 7.96 -3.85
C CYS A 284 -8.02 9.35 -4.09
N ALA A 285 -9.09 9.68 -3.36
CA ALA A 285 -9.76 10.97 -3.46
C ALA A 285 -8.81 12.13 -3.15
N ILE A 286 -8.11 12.06 -2.02
CA ILE A 286 -7.13 13.08 -1.62
C ILE A 286 -5.96 13.14 -2.61
N MET A 287 -5.43 11.98 -3.00
CA MET A 287 -4.28 11.91 -3.90
C MET A 287 -4.56 12.60 -5.24
N ILE A 288 -5.68 12.30 -5.88
CA ILE A 288 -5.98 12.86 -7.20
C ILE A 288 -6.44 14.32 -7.10
N SER A 289 -7.20 14.68 -6.05
CA SER A 289 -7.65 16.06 -5.88
C SER A 289 -6.48 17.00 -5.61
N THR A 290 -5.50 16.58 -4.80
CA THR A 290 -4.26 17.34 -4.59
C THR A 290 -3.44 17.45 -5.88
N TYR A 291 -3.37 16.37 -6.66
CA TYR A 291 -2.64 16.36 -7.92
C TYR A 291 -3.22 17.30 -8.98
N GLU A 292 -4.54 17.22 -9.23
CA GLU A 292 -5.21 18.09 -10.22
C GLU A 292 -5.21 19.55 -9.77
N TYR A 293 -5.46 19.81 -8.49
CA TYR A 293 -5.37 21.16 -7.93
C TYR A 293 -3.95 21.72 -8.06
N GLY A 294 -2.94 20.91 -7.77
CA GLY A 294 -1.54 21.30 -7.95
C GLY A 294 -1.23 21.67 -9.39
N LYS A 295 -1.68 20.87 -10.36
CA LYS A 295 -1.49 21.17 -11.79
C LYS A 295 -2.16 22.46 -12.21
N SER A 296 -3.43 22.65 -11.87
CA SER A 296 -4.17 23.86 -12.23
C SER A 296 -3.51 25.11 -11.62
N PHE A 297 -3.05 25.01 -10.35
CA PHE A 297 -2.29 26.08 -9.69
C PHE A 297 -0.99 26.43 -10.42
N PHE A 298 -0.16 25.43 -10.77
CA PHE A 298 1.09 25.67 -11.49
C PHE A 298 0.87 26.14 -12.93
N SER A 299 -0.15 25.64 -13.62
CA SER A 299 -0.53 26.08 -14.96
C SER A 299 -0.88 27.57 -14.95
N HIS A 300 -1.72 27.99 -14.00
CA HIS A 300 -2.12 29.38 -13.84
C HIS A 300 -0.95 30.31 -13.48
N LEU A 301 0.02 29.83 -12.70
CA LEU A 301 1.25 30.58 -12.44
C LEU A 301 2.14 30.72 -13.68
N ASN A 302 2.26 29.65 -14.47
CA ASN A 302 3.07 29.66 -15.69
C ASN A 302 2.49 30.60 -16.75
N GLU A 303 1.16 30.64 -16.90
CA GLU A 303 0.46 31.61 -17.75
C GLU A 303 0.72 33.04 -17.29
N LYS A 304 0.64 33.30 -15.98
CA LYS A 304 0.96 34.62 -15.41
C LYS A 304 2.41 35.04 -15.61
N MET A 305 3.34 34.09 -15.61
CA MET A 305 4.76 34.36 -15.85
C MET A 305 5.04 34.64 -17.33
N ASN A 306 4.43 33.89 -18.26
CA ASN A 306 4.55 34.11 -19.70
C ASN A 306 3.85 35.40 -20.18
N GLN A 307 2.94 35.95 -19.39
CA GLN A 307 2.27 37.23 -19.64
C GLN A 307 3.01 38.43 -19.03
N ARG A 308 4.09 38.24 -18.27
CA ARG A 308 4.93 39.36 -17.82
C ARG A 308 5.87 39.75 -18.99
N PRO A 309 5.83 41.02 -19.44
CA PRO A 309 6.65 41.50 -20.54
C PRO A 309 8.14 41.52 -20.21
#